data_AF-A0A1S8BKJ4-F1
#
_entry.id   AF-A0A1S8BKJ4-F1
#
_cell.length_a   1.000
_cell.length_b   1.000
_cell.length_c   1.000
_cell.angle_alpha   90.00
_cell.angle_beta   90.00
_cell.angle_gamma   90.00
#
_symmetry.space_group_name_H-M   'P 1'
#
loop_
_entity.id
_entity.type
_entity.pdbx_description
1 polymer ?
#
loop_
_entity_poly.entity_id
_entity_poly.type
_entity_poly.pdbx_seq_one_letter_code
_entity_poly.pdbx_strand_id
1 'polypeptide(L)'
;MPDVCGRIEEYSRRNLSHQSDALNAITGVLQTFEAANPPEFHYYGVPMLQPFEREAAPLTSNMDGFVQSLRWCLDPVATRKRRPGFPSWSWVGWECPCQIQNLAPIAPTTVNVEVELSPEEVIDWARFAEMGYLKQNRTSPLSHCIWVDAWTFELVTLDVPPPFEENVQRAHIMGNPNIDHMQFKARIDLFCKDDAEEKEHLRAQCEAGKLSAVVLGDITKEVTTRSIIIVEDLGDVCRRVGNFDDTGRAMLWNIAPGFWGRGVVSARRQRVRLS
;
A
#
# COMPACT_ATOMS: atom_id res chain seq x y z
N MET A 1 19.55 -16.52 -7.66
CA MET A 1 18.26 -16.92 -7.05
C MET A 1 17.33 -15.71 -7.08
N PRO A 2 16.00 -15.89 -7.17
CA PRO A 2 15.06 -14.78 -6.98
C PRO A 2 15.26 -14.15 -5.59
N ASP A 3 15.13 -12.83 -5.49
CA ASP A 3 15.04 -12.10 -4.23
C ASP A 3 13.70 -12.37 -3.52
N VAL A 4 13.50 -11.80 -2.34
CA VAL A 4 12.26 -11.99 -1.56
C VAL A 4 11.02 -11.52 -2.34
N CYS A 5 11.11 -10.41 -3.07
CA CYS A 5 10.05 -9.90 -3.92
C CYS A 5 9.65 -10.93 -4.98
N GLY A 6 10.63 -11.44 -5.73
CA GLY A 6 10.39 -12.45 -6.77
C GLY A 6 9.75 -13.73 -6.24
N ARG A 7 10.08 -14.14 -5.01
CA ARG A 7 9.41 -15.28 -4.34
C ARG A 7 7.98 -14.99 -3.95
N ILE A 8 7.71 -13.79 -3.43
CA ILE A 8 6.34 -13.36 -3.12
C ILE A 8 5.50 -13.33 -4.39
N GLU A 9 6.00 -12.74 -5.46
CA GLU A 9 5.28 -12.69 -6.74
C GLU A 9 5.00 -14.10 -7.26
N GLU A 10 5.98 -15.01 -7.22
CA GLU A 10 5.79 -16.43 -7.61
C GLU A 10 4.68 -17.09 -6.80
N TYR A 11 4.69 -16.91 -5.47
CA TYR A 11 3.72 -17.52 -4.57
C TYR A 11 2.33 -16.91 -4.67
N SER A 12 2.21 -15.61 -4.92
CA SER A 12 0.93 -14.92 -5.10
C SER A 12 0.11 -15.48 -6.27
N ARG A 13 0.78 -16.08 -7.27
CA ARG A 13 0.16 -16.72 -8.44
C ARG A 13 -0.35 -18.14 -8.18
N ARG A 14 -0.01 -18.74 -7.04
CA ARG A 14 -0.39 -20.14 -6.75
C ARG A 14 -1.86 -20.24 -6.40
N ASN A 15 -2.51 -21.27 -6.93
CA ASN A 15 -3.85 -21.65 -6.51
C ASN A 15 -3.76 -22.49 -5.23
N LEU A 16 -4.17 -21.92 -4.09
CA LEU A 16 -4.11 -22.58 -2.79
C LEU A 16 -5.38 -23.40 -2.56
N SER A 17 -5.21 -24.64 -2.08
CA SER A 17 -6.35 -25.49 -1.67
C SER A 17 -7.10 -24.89 -0.49
N HIS A 18 -6.38 -24.24 0.44
CA HIS A 18 -6.94 -23.56 1.61
C HIS A 18 -6.46 -22.10 1.65
N GLN A 19 -7.36 -21.16 1.41
CA GLN A 19 -7.02 -19.74 1.38
C GLN A 19 -6.56 -19.21 2.75
N SER A 20 -6.99 -19.84 3.85
CA SER A 20 -6.52 -19.56 5.22
C SER A 20 -5.03 -19.87 5.45
N ASP A 21 -4.41 -20.68 4.59
CA ASP A 21 -3.01 -21.06 4.72
C ASP A 21 -2.07 -20.19 3.87
N ALA A 22 -2.57 -19.08 3.29
CA ALA A 22 -1.79 -18.26 2.37
C ALA A 22 -0.44 -17.79 2.92
N LEU A 23 -0.41 -17.32 4.18
CA LEU A 23 0.84 -16.94 4.84
C LEU A 23 1.71 -18.17 5.11
N ASN A 24 1.14 -19.22 5.71
CA ASN A 24 1.87 -20.46 6.04
C ASN A 24 2.52 -21.10 4.80
N ALA A 25 1.86 -21.02 3.64
CA ALA A 25 2.35 -21.57 2.39
C ALA A 25 3.68 -20.95 1.95
N ILE A 26 3.92 -19.66 2.25
CA ILE A 26 5.15 -18.94 1.90
C ILE A 26 6.13 -18.81 3.07
N THR A 27 5.68 -18.94 4.32
CA THR A 27 6.52 -18.74 5.53
C THR A 27 7.84 -19.49 5.47
N GLY A 28 7.84 -20.76 5.05
CA GLY A 28 9.08 -21.54 4.95
C GLY A 28 10.11 -20.93 3.98
N VAL A 29 9.65 -20.28 2.90
CA VAL A 29 10.52 -19.55 1.96
C VAL A 29 11.01 -18.25 2.59
N LEU A 30 10.12 -17.48 3.22
CA LEU A 30 10.48 -16.21 3.86
C LEU A 30 11.49 -16.40 5.02
N GLN A 31 11.37 -17.48 5.78
CA GLN A 31 12.34 -17.86 6.83
C GLN A 31 13.76 -18.09 6.28
N THR A 32 13.92 -18.49 5.02
CA THR A 32 15.26 -18.61 4.42
C THR A 32 15.93 -17.26 4.21
N PHE A 33 15.15 -16.20 3.98
CA PHE A 33 15.63 -14.82 3.87
C PHE A 33 15.88 -14.19 5.25
N GLU A 34 15.08 -14.55 6.26
CA GLU A 34 15.34 -14.16 7.66
C GLU A 34 16.68 -14.70 8.19
N ALA A 35 17.12 -15.84 7.67
CA ALA A 35 18.40 -16.47 8.02
C ALA A 35 19.59 -16.00 7.15
N ALA A 36 19.35 -15.17 6.13
CA ALA A 36 20.38 -14.67 5.24
C ALA A 36 21.26 -13.59 5.90
N ASN A 37 22.31 -13.16 5.20
CA ASN A 37 23.18 -12.06 5.64
C ASN A 37 23.35 -10.99 4.53
N PRO A 38 22.75 -9.79 4.68
CA PRO A 38 21.91 -9.36 5.80
C PRO A 38 20.56 -10.11 5.85
N PRO A 39 19.90 -10.20 7.03
CA PRO A 39 18.59 -10.82 7.14
C PRO A 39 17.51 -9.91 6.55
N GLU A 40 16.56 -10.49 5.82
CA GLU A 40 15.37 -9.80 5.33
C GLU A 40 14.14 -10.31 6.07
N PHE A 41 13.51 -9.42 6.84
CA PHE A 41 12.33 -9.73 7.64
C PHE A 41 11.04 -9.48 6.86
N HIS A 42 9.93 -9.99 7.39
CA HIS A 42 8.61 -9.69 6.86
C HIS A 42 7.56 -9.59 7.97
N TYR A 43 6.49 -8.85 7.71
CA TYR A 43 5.35 -8.76 8.61
C TYR A 43 4.06 -9.08 7.86
N TYR A 44 3.37 -10.15 8.28
CA TYR A 44 2.24 -10.76 7.54
C TYR A 44 2.51 -10.97 6.04
N GLY A 45 3.74 -11.32 5.68
CA GLY A 45 4.15 -11.55 4.29
C GLY A 45 4.63 -10.31 3.54
N VAL A 46 4.48 -9.10 4.10
CA VAL A 46 5.04 -7.86 3.53
C VAL A 46 6.53 -7.79 3.90
N PRO A 47 7.46 -7.78 2.93
CA PRO A 47 8.89 -7.80 3.21
C PRO A 47 9.37 -6.45 3.74
N MET A 48 10.48 -6.42 4.48
CA MET A 48 11.13 -5.20 4.95
C MET A 48 12.37 -4.94 4.07
N LEU A 49 12.15 -4.31 2.92
CA LEU A 49 13.20 -4.17 1.90
C LEU A 49 14.35 -3.33 2.41
N GLN A 50 15.57 -3.86 2.23
CA GLN A 50 16.79 -3.11 2.47
C GLN A 50 17.11 -2.23 1.25
N PRO A 51 17.79 -1.10 1.44
CA PRO A 51 18.23 -0.26 0.33
C PRO A 51 19.20 -1.05 -0.57
N PHE A 52 19.04 -0.90 -1.88
CA PHE A 52 19.79 -1.66 -2.89
C PHE A 52 21.30 -1.37 -2.88
N GLU A 53 21.72 -0.22 -2.34
CA GLU A 53 23.12 0.17 -2.27
C GLU A 53 23.67 -0.04 -0.86
N ARG A 54 24.45 -1.11 -0.68
CA ARG A 54 25.21 -1.39 0.56
C ARG A 54 26.22 -0.30 0.93
N GLU A 55 26.49 0.64 0.02
CA GLU A 55 27.47 1.72 0.16
C GLU A 55 26.84 3.12 0.35
N ALA A 56 25.53 3.27 0.09
CA ALA A 56 24.80 4.45 0.52
C ALA A 56 24.58 4.35 2.04
N ALA A 57 24.81 5.44 2.77
CA ALA A 57 24.75 5.50 4.23
C ALA A 57 23.53 4.76 4.85
N PRO A 58 23.62 4.23 6.08
CA PRO A 58 22.64 3.37 6.75
C PRO A 58 21.35 4.13 7.16
N LEU A 59 20.73 4.83 6.23
CA LEU A 59 19.71 5.83 6.50
C LEU A 59 18.28 5.28 6.47
N THR A 60 18.04 4.07 5.93
CA THR A 60 16.70 3.50 5.88
C THR A 60 16.56 2.34 6.88
N SER A 61 15.66 2.52 7.84
CA SER A 61 15.29 1.53 8.85
C SER A 61 14.46 0.38 8.26
N ASN A 62 14.32 -0.73 9.02
CA ASN A 62 13.38 -1.79 8.65
C ASN A 62 11.92 -1.28 8.54
N MET A 63 11.56 -0.21 9.27
CA MET A 63 10.26 0.46 9.13
C MET A 63 10.13 1.11 7.77
N ASP A 64 11.19 1.81 7.32
CA ASP A 64 11.22 2.38 5.98
C ASP A 64 11.00 1.28 4.97
N GLY A 65 11.79 0.20 5.03
CA GLY A 65 11.64 -0.98 4.18
C GLY A 65 10.23 -1.59 4.19
N PHE A 66 9.56 -1.63 5.35
CA PHE A 66 8.17 -2.07 5.45
C PHE A 66 7.20 -1.12 4.72
N VAL A 67 7.31 0.20 4.97
CA VAL A 67 6.51 1.23 4.28
C VAL A 67 6.77 1.17 2.77
N GLN A 68 8.01 0.91 2.36
CA GLN A 68 8.36 0.72 0.96
C GLN A 68 7.59 -0.45 0.34
N SER A 69 7.47 -1.56 1.06
CA SER A 69 6.79 -2.75 0.57
C SER A 69 5.27 -2.66 0.62
N LEU A 70 4.68 -1.73 1.39
CA LEU A 70 3.24 -1.45 1.30
C LEU A 70 2.83 -0.97 -0.11
N ARG A 71 3.77 -0.68 -1.00
CA ARG A 71 3.53 -0.24 -2.39
C ARG A 71 3.20 -1.37 -3.37
N TRP A 72 3.09 -2.61 -2.90
CA TRP A 72 2.68 -3.75 -3.74
C TRP A 72 1.37 -3.45 -4.48
N CYS A 73 1.24 -3.95 -5.71
CA CYS A 73 0.01 -3.85 -6.51
C CYS A 73 -0.50 -5.23 -6.92
N LEU A 74 -1.77 -5.29 -7.31
CA LEU A 74 -2.40 -6.51 -7.83
C LEU A 74 -2.37 -6.48 -9.36
N ASP A 75 -2.29 -7.65 -9.98
CA ASP A 75 -2.41 -7.78 -11.42
C ASP A 75 -3.73 -7.16 -11.90
N PRO A 76 -3.67 -6.19 -12.84
CA PRO A 76 -4.84 -5.45 -13.23
C PRO A 76 -5.88 -6.30 -13.96
N VAL A 77 -5.46 -7.40 -14.60
CA VAL A 77 -6.29 -8.26 -15.45
C VAL A 77 -6.84 -9.47 -14.69
N ALA A 78 -6.23 -9.83 -13.57
CA ALA A 78 -6.65 -10.98 -12.79
C ALA A 78 -7.89 -10.65 -11.92
N THR A 79 -8.72 -11.67 -11.68
CA THR A 79 -9.77 -11.58 -10.66
C THR A 79 -9.16 -11.29 -9.30
N ARG A 80 -9.69 -10.29 -8.59
CA ARG A 80 -9.24 -9.88 -7.26
C ARG A 80 -10.29 -10.28 -6.25
N LYS A 81 -9.90 -11.01 -5.21
CA LYS A 81 -10.82 -11.43 -4.15
C LYS A 81 -10.14 -11.32 -2.79
N ARG A 82 -10.86 -10.80 -1.80
CA ARG A 82 -10.37 -10.76 -0.41
C ARG A 82 -10.30 -12.15 0.20
N ARG A 83 -9.18 -12.43 0.87
CA ARG A 83 -9.05 -13.51 1.85
C ARG A 83 -9.47 -12.98 3.23
N PRO A 84 -10.62 -13.40 3.77
CA PRO A 84 -10.99 -13.05 5.14
C PRO A 84 -9.98 -13.64 6.12
N GLY A 85 -9.75 -12.95 7.24
CA GLY A 85 -8.80 -13.39 8.27
C GLY A 85 -7.35 -12.94 8.06
N PHE A 86 -7.01 -12.35 6.91
CA PHE A 86 -5.71 -11.73 6.68
C PHE A 86 -5.81 -10.21 6.57
N PRO A 87 -4.74 -9.47 6.88
CA PRO A 87 -4.79 -8.04 6.78
C PRO A 87 -4.97 -7.52 5.36
N SER A 88 -5.75 -6.44 5.17
CA SER A 88 -5.97 -5.85 3.83
C SER A 88 -4.76 -5.07 3.31
N TRP A 89 -3.93 -4.54 4.21
CA TRP A 89 -2.66 -3.89 3.89
C TRP A 89 -1.56 -4.87 3.45
N SER A 90 -1.75 -6.17 3.63
CA SER A 90 -0.85 -7.21 3.13
C SER A 90 -1.38 -7.88 1.86
N TRP A 91 -0.48 -8.21 0.94
CA TRP A 91 -0.81 -8.93 -0.29
C TRP A 91 -1.40 -10.32 0.00
N VAL A 92 -1.06 -10.95 1.14
CA VAL A 92 -1.63 -12.26 1.52
C VAL A 92 -3.14 -12.17 1.76
N GLY A 93 -3.67 -10.97 2.03
CA GLY A 93 -5.08 -10.68 2.13
C GLY A 93 -5.85 -10.77 0.81
N TRP A 94 -5.19 -11.05 -0.31
CA TRP A 94 -5.77 -10.99 -1.66
C TRP A 94 -5.44 -12.23 -2.49
N GLU A 95 -6.49 -12.88 -3.00
CA GLU A 95 -6.41 -13.91 -4.03
C GLU A 95 -6.27 -13.24 -5.39
N CYS A 96 -5.03 -12.87 -5.71
CA CYS A 96 -4.64 -12.27 -6.97
C CYS A 96 -3.10 -12.30 -7.05
N PRO A 97 -2.51 -12.51 -8.23
CA PRO A 97 -1.10 -12.23 -8.43
C PRO A 97 -0.76 -10.80 -7.98
N CYS A 98 0.28 -10.66 -7.18
CA CYS A 98 0.80 -9.35 -6.79
C CYS A 98 2.16 -9.09 -7.42
N GLN A 99 2.48 -7.81 -7.54
CA GLN A 99 3.80 -7.33 -7.90
C GLN A 99 4.33 -6.48 -6.74
N ILE A 100 5.56 -6.76 -6.33
CA ILE A 100 6.28 -5.91 -5.38
C ILE A 100 7.37 -5.24 -6.18
N GLN A 101 7.12 -3.99 -6.55
CA GLN A 101 8.07 -3.22 -7.33
C GLN A 101 9.40 -3.12 -6.57
N ASN A 102 10.50 -3.50 -7.22
CA ASN A 102 11.87 -3.17 -6.77
C ASN A 102 12.09 -1.67 -7.00
N LEU A 103 11.46 -0.87 -6.14
CA LEU A 103 11.47 0.58 -6.21
C LEU A 103 12.84 1.12 -5.81
N ALA A 104 13.24 2.21 -6.44
CA ALA A 104 14.41 2.96 -5.99
C ALA A 104 14.27 3.28 -4.49
N PRO A 105 15.37 3.21 -3.72
CA PRO A 105 15.34 3.52 -2.29
C PRO A 105 14.70 4.90 -2.08
N ILE A 106 13.66 4.99 -1.25
CA ILE A 106 13.18 6.30 -0.80
C ILE A 106 14.15 6.80 0.26
N ALA A 107 14.35 8.13 0.30
CA ALA A 107 14.73 8.82 1.53
C ALA A 107 13.89 8.31 2.74
N PRO A 108 14.36 8.48 3.99
CA PRO A 108 13.60 8.11 5.17
C PRO A 108 12.15 8.60 5.08
N THR A 109 11.21 7.69 5.26
CA THR A 109 9.80 8.02 5.14
C THR A 109 9.40 8.93 6.29
N THR A 110 8.54 9.92 6.02
CA THR A 110 7.88 10.69 7.08
C THR A 110 6.72 9.94 7.71
N VAL A 111 6.42 8.75 7.20
CA VAL A 111 5.35 7.87 7.69
C VAL A 111 5.86 7.14 8.93
N ASN A 112 5.12 7.24 10.02
CA ASN A 112 5.37 6.43 11.20
C ASN A 112 4.40 5.25 11.22
N VAL A 113 4.90 4.08 11.61
CA VAL A 113 4.10 2.86 11.72
C VAL A 113 4.14 2.36 13.16
N GLU A 114 2.97 2.04 13.70
CA GLU A 114 2.83 1.39 15.00
C GLU A 114 2.05 0.09 14.81
N VAL A 115 2.35 -0.90 15.65
CA VAL A 115 1.78 -2.24 15.55
C VAL A 115 0.79 -2.46 16.69
N GLU A 116 -0.43 -2.89 16.34
CA GLU A 116 -1.47 -3.23 17.31
C GLU A 116 -1.37 -4.72 17.65
N LEU A 117 -0.96 -5.02 18.88
CA LEU A 117 -0.92 -6.39 19.40
C LEU A 117 -2.34 -6.83 19.83
N SER A 118 -3.04 -5.92 20.51
CA SER A 118 -4.43 -6.07 20.91
C SER A 118 -5.14 -4.72 20.85
N PRO A 119 -6.47 -4.65 20.93
CA PRO A 119 -7.19 -3.37 20.95
C PRO A 119 -6.73 -2.39 22.05
N GLU A 120 -6.11 -2.89 23.12
CA GLU A 120 -5.61 -2.10 24.25
C GLU A 120 -4.09 -1.86 24.19
N GLU A 121 -3.38 -2.53 23.29
CA GLU A 121 -1.91 -2.51 23.24
C GLU A 121 -1.41 -2.20 21.83
N VAL A 122 -0.98 -0.95 21.65
CA VAL A 122 -0.28 -0.48 20.45
C VAL A 122 1.14 -0.10 20.83
N ILE A 123 2.11 -0.58 20.07
CA ILE A 123 3.54 -0.31 20.28
C ILE A 123 4.16 0.35 19.06
N ASP A 124 5.13 1.23 19.28
CA ASP A 124 5.91 1.79 18.18
C ASP A 124 6.79 0.73 17.50
N TRP A 125 7.27 1.06 16.29
CA TRP A 125 8.07 0.14 15.49
C TRP A 125 9.39 -0.27 16.15
N ALA A 126 10.03 0.65 16.88
CA ALA A 126 11.30 0.36 17.53
C ALA A 126 11.14 -0.71 18.61
N ARG A 127 10.12 -0.55 19.47
CA ARG A 127 9.74 -1.55 20.48
C ARG A 127 9.30 -2.86 19.84
N PHE A 128 8.54 -2.81 18.74
CA PHE A 128 8.17 -4.01 17.97
C PHE A 128 9.40 -4.79 17.50
N ALA A 129 10.42 -4.09 17.00
CA ALA A 129 11.69 -4.69 16.58
C ALA A 129 12.51 -5.25 17.76
N GLU A 130 12.64 -4.48 18.85
CA GLU A 130 13.36 -4.88 20.07
C GLU A 130 12.77 -6.13 20.73
N MET A 131 11.44 -6.25 20.72
CA MET A 131 10.72 -7.43 21.24
C MET A 131 10.91 -8.68 20.36
N GLY A 132 11.58 -8.55 19.21
CA GLY A 132 11.91 -9.64 18.31
C GLY A 132 10.75 -10.10 17.45
N TYR A 133 9.69 -9.30 17.31
CA TYR A 133 8.52 -9.64 16.50
C TYR A 133 8.75 -9.57 14.99
N LEU A 134 9.93 -9.10 14.56
CA LEU A 134 10.37 -9.23 13.15
C LEU A 134 10.54 -10.70 12.73
N LYS A 135 10.67 -11.63 13.69
CA LYS A 135 10.82 -13.06 13.43
C LYS A 135 9.49 -13.77 13.64
N GLN A 136 8.98 -14.43 12.60
CA GLN A 136 7.65 -15.08 12.65
C GLN A 136 7.54 -16.31 13.56
N ASN A 137 8.64 -16.80 14.13
CA ASN A 137 8.62 -17.97 15.03
C ASN A 137 7.92 -17.72 16.38
N ARG A 138 7.39 -16.52 16.62
CA ARG A 138 6.58 -16.21 17.79
C ARG A 138 5.10 -16.20 17.41
N THR A 139 4.32 -17.03 18.08
CA THR A 139 2.85 -16.90 18.15
C THR A 139 2.53 -15.58 18.84
N SER A 140 2.38 -14.51 18.07
CA SER A 140 2.00 -13.22 18.62
C SER A 140 0.49 -13.08 18.60
N PRO A 141 -0.15 -12.62 19.69
CA PRO A 141 -1.50 -12.09 19.62
C PRO A 141 -1.39 -10.81 18.81
N LEU A 142 -1.82 -10.82 17.56
CA LEU A 142 -1.78 -9.64 16.69
C LEU A 142 -3.19 -9.41 16.21
N SER A 143 -3.68 -8.19 16.34
CA SER A 143 -5.03 -7.82 15.93
C SER A 143 -5.20 -7.71 14.41
N HIS A 144 -4.15 -8.05 13.66
CA HIS A 144 -4.02 -7.85 12.21
C HIS A 144 -4.00 -6.37 11.80
N CYS A 145 -3.99 -5.45 12.76
CA CYS A 145 -4.01 -4.02 12.51
C CYS A 145 -2.62 -3.38 12.63
N ILE A 146 -2.40 -2.34 11.82
CA ILE A 146 -1.29 -1.41 11.96
C ILE A 146 -1.85 0.02 12.00
N TRP A 147 -1.15 0.91 12.68
CA TRP A 147 -1.45 2.34 12.66
C TRP A 147 -0.41 3.03 11.78
N VAL A 148 -0.89 3.83 10.84
CA VAL A 148 -0.06 4.58 9.90
C VAL A 148 -0.32 6.06 10.11
N ASP A 149 0.67 6.77 10.64
CA ASP A 149 0.66 8.23 10.68
C ASP A 149 1.22 8.75 9.36
N ALA A 150 0.35 9.30 8.52
CA ALA A 150 0.69 9.74 7.18
C ALA A 150 -0.16 10.93 6.74
N TRP A 151 0.24 11.53 5.63
CA TRP A 151 -0.60 12.49 4.92
C TRP A 151 -1.74 11.77 4.23
N THR A 152 -2.92 12.37 4.32
CA THR A 152 -4.15 11.83 3.76
C THR A 152 -4.96 12.92 3.09
N PHE A 153 -5.75 12.54 2.10
CA PHE A 153 -6.70 13.43 1.46
C PHE A 153 -7.92 12.65 0.97
N GLU A 154 -9.04 13.35 0.88
CA GLU A 154 -10.31 12.78 0.43
C GLU A 154 -10.30 12.58 -1.09
N LEU A 155 -10.97 11.52 -1.52
CA LEU A 155 -11.14 11.21 -2.93
C LEU A 155 -12.48 11.73 -3.42
N VAL A 156 -12.53 12.13 -4.69
CA VAL A 156 -13.75 12.58 -5.35
C VAL A 156 -13.93 11.81 -6.65
N THR A 157 -15.13 11.30 -6.88
CA THR A 157 -15.55 10.71 -8.14
C THR A 157 -15.91 11.81 -9.13
N LEU A 158 -15.51 11.65 -10.39
CA LEU A 158 -15.97 12.52 -11.47
C LEU A 158 -16.65 11.71 -12.56
N ASP A 159 -17.83 12.17 -12.98
CA ASP A 159 -18.56 11.62 -14.12
C ASP A 159 -17.98 12.07 -15.47
N VAL A 160 -17.33 13.23 -15.50
CA VAL A 160 -16.78 13.84 -16.70
C VAL A 160 -15.32 14.22 -16.43
N PRO A 161 -14.40 13.95 -17.38
CA PRO A 161 -13.05 14.51 -17.36
C PRO A 161 -13.11 16.02 -17.13
N PRO A 162 -12.45 16.56 -16.10
CA PRO A 162 -12.29 18.00 -16.03
C PRO A 162 -11.39 18.44 -17.20
N PRO A 163 -11.46 19.71 -17.63
CA PRO A 163 -10.54 20.25 -18.63
C PRO A 163 -9.08 20.03 -18.20
N PHE A 164 -8.16 19.94 -19.16
CA PHE A 164 -6.75 19.57 -18.93
C PHE A 164 -6.04 20.40 -17.84
N GLU A 165 -6.40 21.68 -17.68
CA GLU A 165 -5.84 22.56 -16.65
C GLU A 165 -6.37 22.28 -15.23
N GLU A 166 -7.58 21.71 -15.12
CA GLU A 166 -8.19 21.26 -13.85
C GLU A 166 -7.82 19.82 -13.49
N ASN A 167 -7.50 18.97 -14.48
CA ASN A 167 -6.93 17.62 -14.27
C ASN A 167 -5.63 17.64 -13.45
N VAL A 168 -4.89 18.75 -13.48
CA VAL A 168 -3.64 18.94 -12.73
C VAL A 168 -3.92 19.39 -11.29
N GLN A 169 -5.19 19.55 -10.89
CA GLN A 169 -5.56 20.15 -9.62
C GLN A 169 -6.28 19.19 -8.65
N ARG A 170 -6.63 17.96 -9.04
CA ARG A 170 -7.37 17.06 -8.14
C ARG A 170 -7.04 15.59 -8.43
N ALA A 171 -7.21 14.73 -7.42
CA ALA A 171 -7.16 13.28 -7.59
C ALA A 171 -8.58 12.78 -7.90
N HIS A 172 -8.72 11.94 -8.93
CA HIS A 172 -10.01 11.59 -9.49
C HIS A 172 -10.20 10.07 -9.63
N ILE A 173 -11.33 9.55 -9.16
CA ILE A 173 -11.81 8.20 -9.47
C ILE A 173 -12.74 8.29 -10.69
N MET A 174 -12.42 7.60 -11.78
CA MET A 174 -13.24 7.60 -13.00
C MET A 174 -14.26 6.46 -13.01
N GLY A 175 -15.53 6.79 -13.30
CA GLY A 175 -16.62 5.82 -13.36
C GLY A 175 -16.91 5.21 -14.74
N ASN A 176 -16.32 5.73 -15.84
CA ASN A 176 -16.73 5.35 -17.19
C ASN A 176 -15.61 4.59 -17.96
N PRO A 177 -15.82 3.30 -18.31
CA PRO A 177 -14.82 2.48 -19.01
C PRO A 177 -14.60 2.86 -20.48
N ASN A 178 -15.50 3.65 -21.09
CA ASN A 178 -15.48 4.00 -22.53
C ASN A 178 -14.76 5.32 -22.85
N ILE A 179 -14.14 5.97 -21.86
CA ILE A 179 -13.40 7.22 -22.08
C ILE A 179 -11.99 6.87 -22.56
N ASP A 180 -11.50 7.58 -23.58
CA ASP A 180 -10.15 7.40 -24.13
C ASP A 180 -9.08 7.74 -23.06
N HIS A 181 -8.52 6.68 -22.47
CA HIS A 181 -7.61 6.72 -21.33
C HIS A 181 -6.29 7.45 -21.61
N MET A 182 -5.97 7.74 -22.88
CA MET A 182 -4.78 8.52 -23.25
C MET A 182 -4.85 10.01 -22.82
N GLN A 183 -6.02 10.53 -22.45
CA GLN A 183 -6.18 11.93 -22.04
C GLN A 183 -5.90 12.18 -20.56
N PHE A 184 -5.74 11.11 -19.75
CA PHE A 184 -5.59 11.22 -18.31
C PHE A 184 -4.19 10.89 -17.81
N LYS A 185 -3.79 11.62 -16.77
CA LYS A 185 -2.43 11.66 -16.27
C LYS A 185 -2.09 10.63 -15.19
N ALA A 186 -3.09 9.95 -14.63
CA ALA A 186 -2.88 9.11 -13.46
C ALA A 186 -3.99 8.06 -13.29
N ARG A 187 -3.65 6.87 -12.79
CA ARG A 187 -4.56 5.73 -12.63
C ARG A 187 -4.75 5.40 -11.14
N ILE A 188 -5.99 5.46 -10.65
CA ILE A 188 -6.37 4.83 -9.39
C ILE A 188 -6.75 3.39 -9.68
N ASP A 189 -5.97 2.45 -9.17
CA ASP A 189 -6.20 1.00 -9.25
C ASP A 189 -6.93 0.53 -8.00
N LEU A 190 -8.25 0.50 -8.06
CA LEU A 190 -9.08 -0.11 -7.02
C LEU A 190 -9.03 -1.63 -7.14
N PHE A 191 -8.86 -2.33 -6.02
CA PHE A 191 -8.84 -3.79 -5.93
C PHE A 191 -10.20 -4.47 -6.13
N CYS A 192 -11.22 -3.69 -6.50
CA CYS A 192 -12.49 -4.25 -6.92
C CYS A 192 -12.31 -5.17 -8.13
N LYS A 193 -13.16 -6.18 -8.19
CA LYS A 193 -13.41 -6.97 -9.38
C LYS A 193 -13.92 -6.02 -10.48
N ASP A 194 -13.73 -6.40 -11.75
CA ASP A 194 -14.45 -5.77 -12.88
C ASP A 194 -15.95 -6.14 -12.83
N ASP A 195 -16.57 -5.82 -11.70
CA ASP A 195 -17.95 -6.12 -11.34
C ASP A 195 -18.66 -4.78 -11.15
N ALA A 196 -19.77 -4.60 -11.85
CA ALA A 196 -20.48 -3.32 -11.85
C ALA A 196 -20.99 -2.97 -10.44
N GLU A 197 -21.37 -3.97 -9.66
CA GLU A 197 -21.88 -3.79 -8.30
C GLU A 197 -20.79 -3.30 -7.33
N GLU A 198 -19.58 -3.84 -7.42
CA GLU A 198 -18.47 -3.44 -6.55
C GLU A 198 -17.94 -2.05 -6.91
N LYS A 199 -17.94 -1.70 -8.21
CA LYS A 199 -17.63 -0.34 -8.68
C LYS A 199 -18.65 0.67 -8.17
N GLU A 200 -19.94 0.33 -8.24
CA GLU A 200 -21.01 1.20 -7.73
C GLU A 200 -20.92 1.35 -6.20
N HIS A 201 -20.61 0.28 -5.47
CA HIS A 201 -20.37 0.36 -4.02
C HIS A 201 -19.23 1.32 -3.69
N LEU A 202 -18.07 1.18 -4.34
CA LEU A 202 -16.92 2.06 -4.09
C LEU A 202 -17.20 3.50 -4.49
N ARG A 203 -17.95 3.70 -5.58
CA ARG A 203 -18.45 5.02 -5.97
C ARG A 203 -19.30 5.64 -4.85
N ALA A 204 -20.28 4.88 -4.34
CA ALA A 204 -21.12 5.31 -3.24
C ALA A 204 -20.32 5.57 -1.95
N GLN A 205 -19.29 4.77 -1.64
CA GLN A 205 -18.40 5.05 -0.50
C GLN A 205 -17.58 6.33 -0.71
N CYS A 206 -17.12 6.59 -1.94
CA CYS A 206 -16.41 7.82 -2.26
C CYS A 206 -17.33 9.04 -2.07
N GLU A 207 -18.54 8.98 -2.61
CA GLU A 207 -19.55 10.04 -2.49
C GLU A 207 -19.99 10.26 -1.03
N ALA A 208 -19.98 9.20 -0.22
CA ALA A 208 -20.21 9.26 1.23
C ALA A 208 -19.00 9.76 2.03
N GLY A 209 -17.88 10.11 1.39
CA GLY A 209 -16.66 10.58 2.06
C GLY A 209 -15.90 9.49 2.83
N LYS A 210 -16.17 8.21 2.54
CA LYS A 210 -15.57 7.05 3.22
C LYS A 210 -14.34 6.51 2.51
N LEU A 211 -13.96 7.04 1.35
CA LEU A 211 -12.69 6.70 0.70
C LEU A 211 -11.66 7.80 0.92
N SER A 212 -10.46 7.39 1.33
CA SER A 212 -9.32 8.28 1.53
C SER A 212 -8.08 7.74 0.85
N ALA A 213 -7.24 8.66 0.36
CA ALA A 213 -5.89 8.36 -0.07
C ALA A 213 -4.94 8.51 1.12
N VAL A 214 -4.01 7.58 1.28
CA VAL A 214 -2.93 7.62 2.27
C VAL A 214 -1.61 7.66 1.53
N VAL A 215 -0.84 8.73 1.72
CA VAL A 215 0.43 8.96 1.03
C VAL A 215 1.57 8.31 1.79
N LEU A 216 2.23 7.35 1.14
CA LEU A 216 3.40 6.66 1.66
C LEU A 216 4.67 7.43 1.31
N GLY A 217 4.88 8.57 1.99
CA GLY A 217 6.08 9.39 1.81
C GLY A 217 5.92 10.84 2.26
N ASP A 218 6.98 11.62 2.05
CA ASP A 218 7.05 13.03 2.43
C ASP A 218 6.44 13.93 1.36
N ILE A 219 5.29 14.55 1.66
CA ILE A 219 4.63 15.44 0.70
C ILE A 219 5.32 16.79 0.55
N THR A 220 6.19 17.17 1.48
CA THR A 220 6.88 18.47 1.49
C THR A 220 8.12 18.49 0.62
N LYS A 221 8.64 17.31 0.24
CA LYS A 221 9.83 17.15 -0.60
C LYS A 221 9.44 16.99 -2.07
N GLU A 222 10.25 17.57 -2.95
CA GLU A 222 10.25 17.25 -4.38
C GLU A 222 10.87 15.87 -4.58
N VAL A 223 10.03 14.84 -4.54
CA VAL A 223 10.40 13.46 -4.86
C VAL A 223 9.71 13.02 -6.14
N THR A 224 10.45 12.33 -6.99
CA THR A 224 10.00 11.92 -8.33
C THR A 224 8.93 10.83 -8.30
N THR A 225 8.81 10.08 -7.21
CA THR A 225 7.84 9.00 -7.06
C THR A 225 7.20 9.05 -5.68
N ARG A 226 5.87 8.98 -5.65
CA ARG A 226 5.09 8.85 -4.42
C ARG A 226 4.12 7.70 -4.62
N SER A 227 3.95 6.89 -3.59
CA SER A 227 2.96 5.83 -3.62
C SER A 227 1.83 6.18 -2.69
N ILE A 228 0.61 5.92 -3.15
CA ILE A 228 -0.59 6.23 -2.42
C ILE A 228 -1.40 4.95 -2.37
N ILE A 229 -1.84 4.59 -1.18
CA ILE A 229 -2.80 3.50 -1.00
C ILE A 229 -4.19 4.11 -0.82
N ILE A 230 -5.20 3.44 -1.35
CA ILE A 230 -6.59 3.84 -1.20
C ILE A 230 -7.21 3.01 -0.09
N VAL A 231 -7.90 3.66 0.83
CA VAL A 231 -8.52 3.03 1.98
C VAL A 231 -9.99 3.39 2.09
N GLU A 232 -10.80 2.41 2.45
CA GLU A 232 -12.22 2.52 2.78
C GLU A 232 -12.36 2.55 4.31
N ASP A 233 -13.03 3.57 4.82
CA ASP A 233 -13.36 3.74 6.22
C ASP A 233 -14.60 2.90 6.60
N LEU A 234 -14.41 1.96 7.53
CA LEU A 234 -15.45 1.09 8.06
C LEU A 234 -15.95 1.55 9.44
N GLY A 235 -15.50 2.71 9.91
CA GLY A 235 -15.89 3.35 11.18
C GLY A 235 -14.80 3.26 12.24
N ASP A 236 -14.41 2.05 12.64
CA ASP A 236 -13.36 1.82 13.64
C ASP A 236 -12.01 1.43 13.02
N VAL A 237 -12.03 1.07 11.73
CA VAL A 237 -10.86 0.61 11.01
C VAL A 237 -10.98 0.93 9.53
N CYS A 238 -9.84 1.16 8.90
CA CYS A 238 -9.74 1.33 7.46
C CYS A 238 -9.33 0.02 6.81
N ARG A 239 -9.88 -0.24 5.63
CA ARG A 239 -9.49 -1.35 4.77
C ARG A 239 -8.81 -0.78 3.54
N ARG A 240 -7.62 -1.27 3.18
CA ARG A 240 -7.03 -0.98 1.88
C ARG A 240 -7.89 -1.58 0.78
N VAL A 241 -8.29 -0.77 -0.18
CA VAL A 241 -9.14 -1.16 -1.32
C VAL A 241 -8.51 -0.81 -2.65
N GLY A 242 -7.27 -0.32 -2.67
CA GLY A 242 -6.59 -0.02 -3.91
C GLY A 242 -5.26 0.67 -3.70
N ASN A 243 -4.69 1.05 -4.84
CA ASN A 243 -3.47 1.82 -4.95
C ASN A 243 -3.64 2.91 -5.98
N PHE A 244 -2.72 3.85 -5.92
CA PHE A 244 -2.41 4.72 -7.02
C PHE A 244 -0.97 4.42 -7.44
N ASP A 245 -0.81 4.02 -8.70
CA ASP A 245 0.48 3.66 -9.26
C ASP A 245 0.81 4.55 -10.46
N ASP A 246 1.99 5.18 -10.42
CA ASP A 246 2.51 6.05 -11.49
C ASP A 246 3.35 5.23 -12.49
N THR A 247 3.00 3.98 -12.75
CA THR A 247 3.80 3.06 -13.57
C THR A 247 3.77 3.34 -15.07
N GLY A 248 2.97 4.30 -15.54
CA GLY A 248 3.18 4.91 -16.84
C GLY A 248 4.36 5.88 -16.77
N ARG A 249 5.19 6.02 -17.81
CA ARG A 249 6.18 7.13 -17.93
C ARG A 249 5.52 8.52 -18.07
N ALA A 250 4.38 8.70 -17.44
CA ALA A 250 3.48 9.81 -17.41
C ALA A 250 2.63 9.53 -16.15
N MET A 251 2.64 10.31 -15.07
CA MET A 251 2.67 11.76 -15.00
C MET A 251 2.55 12.25 -13.53
N LEU A 252 3.30 11.71 -12.56
CA LEU A 252 3.55 12.42 -11.28
C LEU A 252 4.78 13.33 -11.27
N TRP A 253 5.33 13.67 -12.43
CA TRP A 253 6.39 14.68 -12.53
C TRP A 253 6.00 16.06 -11.97
N ASN A 254 4.76 16.27 -11.52
CA ASN A 254 4.31 17.53 -10.93
C ASN A 254 3.35 17.39 -9.72
N ILE A 255 3.46 16.36 -8.86
CA ILE A 255 3.07 16.56 -7.45
C ILE A 255 4.25 17.28 -6.76
N ALA A 256 4.53 18.49 -7.25
CA ALA A 256 5.49 19.39 -6.62
C ALA A 256 4.86 19.92 -5.32
N PRO A 257 5.65 20.41 -4.35
CA PRO A 257 5.14 21.12 -3.17
C PRO A 257 4.11 22.20 -3.52
N GLY A 258 4.19 22.81 -4.71
CA GLY A 258 3.19 23.75 -5.23
C GLY A 258 1.79 23.15 -5.49
N PHE A 259 1.66 21.86 -5.74
CA PHE A 259 0.36 21.16 -5.82
C PHE A 259 -0.33 21.12 -4.45
N TRP A 260 0.40 20.96 -3.36
CA TRP A 260 -0.16 20.99 -2.00
C TRP A 260 -0.29 22.42 -1.46
N GLY A 261 0.67 23.28 -1.78
CA GLY A 261 0.73 24.68 -1.32
C GLY A 261 -0.29 25.62 -1.96
N ARG A 262 -0.93 25.23 -3.07
CA ARG A 262 -1.96 26.04 -3.74
C ARG A 262 -3.40 25.78 -3.24
N GLY A 263 -3.59 24.99 -2.19
CA GLY A 263 -4.92 24.66 -1.65
C GLY A 263 -5.77 23.76 -2.57
N VAL A 264 -5.09 23.10 -3.49
CA VAL A 264 -5.63 22.32 -4.60
C VAL A 264 -6.11 20.94 -4.14
N VAL A 265 -5.36 20.31 -3.22
CA VAL A 265 -5.82 19.18 -2.40
C VAL A 265 -5.56 19.52 -0.92
N SER A 266 -6.61 19.50 -0.11
CA SER A 266 -6.51 19.69 1.34
C SER A 266 -5.99 18.41 1.99
N ALA A 267 -4.67 18.24 2.00
CA ALA A 267 -4.04 17.13 2.69
C ALA A 267 -3.96 17.43 4.19
N ARG A 268 -4.28 16.43 5.01
CA ARG A 268 -4.12 16.47 6.46
C ARG A 268 -3.27 15.30 6.93
N ARG A 269 -2.41 15.55 7.90
CA ARG A 269 -1.68 14.48 8.59
C ARG A 269 -2.61 13.84 9.61
N GLN A 270 -2.85 12.54 9.48
CA GLN A 270 -3.72 11.80 10.41
C GLN A 270 -3.18 10.39 10.64
N ARG A 271 -3.58 9.82 11.77
CA ARG A 271 -3.27 8.43 12.14
C ARG A 271 -4.38 7.52 11.63
N VAL A 272 -4.06 6.60 10.73
CA VAL A 272 -4.99 5.68 10.08
C VAL A 272 -4.78 4.27 10.61
N ARG A 273 -5.83 3.66 11.16
CA ARG A 273 -5.80 2.25 11.59
C ARG A 273 -6.14 1.36 10.40
N LEU A 274 -5.20 0.59 9.89
CA LEU A 274 -5.41 -0.33 8.77
C LEU A 274 -5.61 -1.75 9.28
N SER A 275 -6.68 -2.40 8.79
CA SER A 275 -6.95 -3.84 8.97
C SER A 275 -6.45 -4.67 7.81
#